data_AF-A0AA95S2V7-F1
#
_entry.id   AF-A0AA95S2V7-F1
#
_cell.length_a   1.000
_cell.length_b   1.000
_cell.length_c   1.000
_cell.angle_alpha   90.00
_cell.angle_beta   90.00
_cell.angle_gamma   90.00
#
_symmetry.space_group_name_H-M   'P 1'
#
loop_
_entity.id
_entity.type
_entity.pdbx_description
1 polymer ?
#
loop_
_entity_poly.entity_id
_entity_poly.type
_entity_poly.pdbx_seq_one_letter_code
_entity_poly.pdbx_strand_id
1 'polypeptide(L)'
;MLIKECKGFELEKEKSNTSEDFFNRSEVTFVEDGEEKTLHVLYVRYFDQIFSEFTPYQQDPVIVQEGIEVNFKDIVALVCLLKNPGLRSRKRLYINSKQDFAAYFQDINFNKLPEIILALKQNNGFELRSPLEFIMQPQ
;
A
#
# COMPACT_ATOMS: atom_id res chain seq x y z
N MET A 1 10.37 12.57 3.78
CA MET A 1 9.09 12.11 4.38
C MET A 1 9.39 10.91 5.25
N LEU A 2 8.78 10.76 6.43
CA LEU A 2 8.97 9.60 7.29
C LEU A 2 7.74 8.70 7.22
N ILE A 3 7.85 7.51 6.64
CA ILE A 3 6.77 6.51 6.67
C ILE A 3 6.78 5.89 8.08
N LYS A 4 5.61 5.78 8.70
CA LYS A 4 5.44 5.31 10.07
C LYS A 4 4.76 3.94 10.14
N GLU A 5 3.79 3.70 9.26
CA GLU A 5 2.99 2.47 9.29
C GLU A 5 2.40 2.17 7.92
N CYS A 6 2.33 0.89 7.57
CA CYS A 6 1.56 0.36 6.45
C CYS A 6 0.71 -0.81 6.95
N LYS A 7 -0.57 -0.83 6.60
CA LYS A 7 -1.50 -1.86 7.08
C LYS A 7 -2.72 -2.01 6.18
N GLY A 8 -3.15 -3.25 6.02
CA GLY A 8 -4.38 -3.62 5.34
C GLY A 8 -5.36 -4.22 6.33
N PHE A 9 -6.64 -3.89 6.15
CA PHE A 9 -7.72 -4.39 6.99
C PHE A 9 -8.75 -5.10 6.15
N GLU A 10 -9.31 -6.15 6.72
CA GLU A 10 -10.63 -6.65 6.34
C GLU A 10 -11.60 -6.11 7.38
N LEU A 11 -12.51 -5.21 6.98
CA LEU A 11 -13.50 -4.70 7.90
C LEU A 11 -14.58 -5.77 8.10
N GLU A 12 -14.65 -6.33 9.31
CA GLU A 12 -15.79 -7.11 9.77
C GLU A 12 -16.92 -6.17 10.21
N LYS A 13 -18.18 -6.57 9.94
CA LYS A 13 -19.36 -5.73 10.15
C LYS A 13 -19.51 -5.30 11.61
N GLU A 14 -19.56 -3.98 11.87
CA GLU A 14 -20.08 -3.46 13.15
C GLU A 14 -21.62 -3.25 13.11
N LYS A 15 -22.26 -3.03 11.95
CA LYS A 15 -23.73 -2.88 11.84
C LYS A 15 -24.32 -3.44 10.55
N SER A 16 -25.49 -4.06 10.66
CA SER A 16 -26.14 -4.89 9.62
C SER A 16 -26.97 -4.12 8.58
N ASN A 17 -26.87 -2.79 8.47
CA ASN A 17 -27.83 -1.96 7.74
C ASN A 17 -27.25 -0.92 6.76
N THR A 18 -25.99 -1.03 6.36
CA THR A 18 -25.43 -0.24 5.26
C THR A 18 -24.89 -1.16 4.17
N SER A 19 -25.15 -0.83 2.92
CA SER A 19 -24.73 -1.53 1.69
C SER A 19 -23.22 -1.50 1.45
N GLU A 20 -22.43 -1.42 2.51
CA GLU A 20 -20.98 -1.41 2.49
C GLU A 20 -20.47 -2.82 2.83
N ASP A 21 -20.79 -3.80 1.98
CA ASP A 21 -20.70 -5.22 2.36
C ASP A 21 -19.28 -5.81 2.36
N PHE A 22 -18.24 -5.16 1.83
CA PHE A 22 -16.91 -5.81 1.68
C PHE A 22 -15.73 -4.82 1.57
N PHE A 23 -15.38 -4.12 2.64
CA PHE A 23 -14.34 -3.09 2.61
C PHE A 23 -13.00 -3.64 3.09
N ASN A 24 -12.24 -4.25 2.19
CA ASN A 24 -10.80 -4.31 2.41
C ASN A 24 -10.24 -2.92 2.10
N ARG A 25 -9.44 -2.38 3.01
CA ARG A 25 -8.75 -1.10 2.82
C ARG A 25 -7.28 -1.25 3.14
N SER A 26 -6.45 -0.44 2.48
CA SER A 26 -5.03 -0.31 2.77
C SER A 26 -4.75 1.10 3.27
N GLU A 27 -3.85 1.25 4.22
CA GLU A 27 -3.48 2.51 4.82
C GLU A 27 -1.97 2.67 4.88
N VAL A 28 -1.51 3.88 4.62
CA VAL A 28 -0.12 4.30 4.91
C VAL A 28 -0.15 5.58 5.73
N THR A 29 0.52 5.55 6.88
CA THR A 29 0.71 6.70 7.76
C THR A 29 2.13 7.20 7.62
N PHE A 30 2.29 8.51 7.47
CA PHE A 30 3.58 9.16 7.27
C PHE A 30 3.59 10.57 7.87
N VAL A 31 4.78 11.06 8.19
CA VAL A 31 5.03 12.44 8.62
C VAL A 31 5.69 13.21 7.48
N GLU A 32 5.10 14.35 7.13
CA GLU A 32 5.63 15.30 6.16
C GLU A 32 5.40 16.72 6.66
N ASP A 33 6.44 17.56 6.60
CA ASP A 33 6.43 18.94 7.12
C ASP A 33 6.01 19.06 8.60
N GLY A 34 6.33 18.03 9.40
CA GLY A 34 6.00 17.97 10.83
C GLY A 34 4.56 17.52 11.13
N GLU A 35 3.74 17.27 10.11
CA GLU A 35 2.36 16.79 10.26
C GLU A 35 2.25 15.30 9.96
N GLU A 36 1.59 14.56 10.85
CA GLU A 36 1.23 13.16 10.62
C GLU A 36 -0.04 13.08 9.76
N LYS A 37 0.03 12.29 8.69
CA LYS A 37 -1.01 12.12 7.68
C LYS A 37 -1.22 10.63 7.42
N THR A 38 -2.47 10.26 7.10
CA THR A 38 -2.81 8.89 6.70
C THR A 38 -3.57 8.93 5.38
N LEU A 39 -3.05 8.19 4.40
CA LEU A 39 -3.74 7.92 3.15
C LEU A 39 -4.47 6.59 3.27
N HIS A 40 -5.77 6.60 2.99
CA HIS A 40 -6.62 5.42 2.95
C HIS A 40 -6.94 5.05 1.49
N VAL A 41 -6.52 3.86 1.04
CA VAL A 41 -6.94 3.28 -0.24
C VAL A 41 -8.09 2.31 0.01
N LEU A 42 -9.22 2.59 -0.64
CA LEU A 42 -10.48 1.87 -0.42
C LEU A 42 -10.74 0.87 -1.56
N TYR A 43 -11.67 -0.07 -1.31
CA TYR A 43 -12.09 -1.11 -2.27
C TYR A 43 -10.98 -2.06 -2.72
N VAL A 44 -10.04 -2.38 -1.82
CA VAL A 44 -8.87 -3.21 -2.14
C VAL A 44 -9.26 -4.68 -2.41
N ARG A 45 -10.39 -5.15 -1.87
CA ARG A 45 -10.76 -6.58 -1.86
C ARG A 45 -10.80 -7.21 -3.24
N TYR A 46 -11.37 -6.49 -4.21
CA TYR A 46 -11.44 -7.01 -5.56
C TYR A 46 -10.03 -7.22 -6.15
N PHE A 47 -9.14 -6.25 -5.97
CA PHE A 47 -7.76 -6.32 -6.46
C PHE A 47 -6.93 -7.35 -5.70
N ASP A 48 -7.20 -7.55 -4.42
CA ASP A 48 -6.59 -8.56 -3.55
C ASP A 48 -6.82 -9.99 -4.07
N GLN A 49 -7.93 -10.24 -4.77
CA GLN A 49 -8.19 -11.56 -5.38
C GLN A 49 -7.42 -11.79 -6.69
N ILE A 50 -6.94 -10.73 -7.33
CA ILE A 50 -6.31 -10.77 -8.65
C ILE A 50 -4.94 -10.06 -8.66
N PHE A 51 -4.29 -9.96 -7.50
CA PHE A 51 -3.07 -9.17 -7.32
C PHE A 51 -1.89 -9.66 -8.17
N SER A 52 -1.87 -10.95 -8.53
CA SER A 52 -0.88 -11.54 -9.43
C SER A 52 -0.96 -10.99 -10.86
N GLU A 53 -2.04 -10.29 -11.21
CA GLU A 53 -2.16 -9.58 -12.49
C GLU A 53 -1.39 -8.26 -12.52
N PHE A 54 -1.04 -7.70 -11.35
CA PHE A 54 -0.37 -6.40 -11.22
C PHE A 54 1.01 -6.48 -10.58
N THR A 55 1.34 -7.63 -9.99
CA THR A 55 2.56 -7.84 -9.21
C THR A 55 3.24 -9.15 -9.60
N PRO A 56 4.55 -9.32 -9.34
CA PRO A 56 5.22 -10.58 -9.57
C PRO A 56 4.82 -11.67 -8.56
N TYR A 57 4.09 -11.33 -7.50
CA TYR A 57 3.72 -12.25 -6.45
C TYR A 57 2.65 -13.25 -6.91
N GLN A 58 2.80 -14.50 -6.50
CA GLN A 58 1.90 -15.61 -6.87
C GLN A 58 1.09 -16.15 -5.68
N GLN A 59 1.40 -15.70 -4.48
CA GLN A 59 0.79 -16.13 -3.23
C GLN A 59 0.70 -14.95 -2.26
N ASP A 60 -0.21 -15.06 -1.31
CA ASP A 60 -0.36 -14.14 -0.18
C ASP A 60 -0.18 -14.96 1.11
N PRO A 61 0.73 -14.60 2.04
CA PRO A 61 1.49 -13.35 2.14
C PRO A 61 2.49 -13.08 1.00
N VAL A 62 2.55 -11.84 0.52
CA VAL A 62 3.45 -11.40 -0.56
C VAL A 62 4.91 -11.21 -0.12
N ILE A 63 5.16 -10.99 1.17
CA ILE A 63 6.50 -10.93 1.76
C ILE A 63 6.51 -11.82 3.01
N VAL A 64 7.48 -12.73 3.06
CA VAL A 64 7.76 -13.58 4.22
C VAL A 64 9.26 -13.51 4.51
N GLN A 65 9.66 -12.75 5.53
CA GLN A 65 11.07 -12.61 5.93
C GLN A 65 11.17 -12.42 7.44
N GLU A 66 12.15 -13.09 8.07
CA GLU A 66 12.43 -12.94 9.52
C GLU A 66 11.21 -13.14 10.44
N GLY A 67 10.28 -14.02 10.06
CA GLY A 67 9.04 -14.26 10.80
C GLY A 67 7.97 -13.17 10.64
N ILE A 68 8.22 -12.18 9.77
CA ILE A 68 7.25 -11.15 9.37
C ILE A 68 6.54 -11.63 8.11
N GLU A 69 5.22 -11.72 8.20
CA GLU A 69 4.32 -11.97 7.08
C GLU A 69 3.60 -10.66 6.72
N VAL A 70 3.57 -10.34 5.43
CA VAL A 70 2.96 -9.12 4.90
C VAL A 70 2.02 -9.53 3.78
N ASN A 71 0.76 -9.15 3.90
CA ASN A 71 -0.24 -9.45 2.89
C ASN A 71 -0.26 -8.39 1.80
N PHE A 72 -0.82 -8.72 0.63
CA PHE A 72 -0.94 -7.78 -0.48
C PHE A 72 -1.66 -6.48 -0.05
N LYS A 73 -2.79 -6.60 0.65
CA LYS A 73 -3.52 -5.45 1.21
C LYS A 73 -2.68 -4.52 2.09
N ASP A 74 -1.60 -5.01 2.71
CA ASP A 74 -0.74 -4.20 3.58
C ASP A 74 0.14 -3.23 2.77
N ILE A 75 0.44 -3.54 1.50
CA ILE A 75 1.39 -2.77 0.68
C ILE A 75 0.72 -1.83 -0.33
N VAL A 76 -0.58 -1.99 -0.61
CA VAL A 76 -1.28 -1.23 -1.66
C VAL A 76 -1.17 0.28 -1.47
N ALA A 77 -1.48 0.81 -0.27
CA ALA A 77 -1.44 2.24 -0.02
C ALA A 77 -0.02 2.83 -0.12
N LEU A 78 0.98 2.06 0.30
CA LEU A 78 2.38 2.42 0.12
C LEU A 78 2.73 2.55 -1.36
N VAL A 79 2.39 1.54 -2.17
CA VAL A 79 2.66 1.56 -3.62
C VAL A 79 1.98 2.75 -4.29
N CYS A 80 0.71 3.01 -3.97
CA CYS A 80 0.00 4.19 -4.50
C CYS A 80 0.73 5.49 -4.15
N LEU A 81 1.14 5.67 -2.89
CA LEU A 81 1.85 6.86 -2.41
C LEU A 81 3.22 7.04 -3.08
N LEU A 82 3.97 5.95 -3.29
CA LEU A 82 5.27 5.98 -3.96
C LEU A 82 5.13 6.37 -5.44
N LYS A 83 4.16 5.77 -6.15
CA LYS A 83 3.93 6.07 -7.57
C LYS A 83 3.39 7.47 -7.79
N ASN A 84 2.54 7.97 -6.89
CA ASN A 84 1.93 9.29 -7.01
C ASN A 84 2.13 10.13 -5.73
N PRO A 85 3.21 10.92 -5.66
CA PRO A 85 3.46 11.84 -4.55
C PRO A 85 2.33 12.86 -4.30
N GLY A 86 1.50 13.15 -5.31
CA GLY A 86 0.32 14.02 -5.15
C GLY A 86 -0.74 13.46 -4.19
N LEU A 87 -0.64 12.19 -3.79
CA LEU A 87 -1.52 11.59 -2.79
C LEU A 87 -1.18 11.99 -1.36
N ARG A 88 -0.02 12.63 -1.11
CA ARG A 88 0.39 13.05 0.24
C ARG A 88 -0.55 14.08 0.88
N SER A 89 -1.27 14.84 0.06
CA SER A 89 -2.28 15.82 0.51
C SER A 89 -3.68 15.22 0.60
N ARG A 90 -3.88 13.96 0.21
CA ARG A 90 -5.20 13.31 0.19
C ARG A 90 -5.37 12.39 1.37
N LYS A 91 -6.55 12.45 1.98
CA LYS A 91 -6.97 11.49 3.01
C LYS A 91 -7.43 10.17 2.40
N ARG A 92 -8.17 10.19 1.29
CA ARG A 92 -8.77 8.99 0.70
C ARG A 92 -8.48 8.88 -0.80
N LEU A 93 -8.20 7.67 -1.24
CA LEU A 93 -8.10 7.28 -2.64
C LEU A 93 -9.13 6.18 -2.92
N TYR A 94 -9.98 6.44 -3.91
CA TYR A 94 -10.98 5.52 -4.41
C TYR A 94 -10.49 5.02 -5.77
N ILE A 95 -10.29 3.72 -5.90
CA ILE A 95 -9.91 3.09 -7.17
C ILE A 95 -11.04 2.14 -7.54
N ASN A 96 -11.71 2.43 -8.66
CA ASN A 96 -12.89 1.69 -9.11
C ASN A 96 -12.68 0.98 -10.44
N SER A 97 -11.49 1.07 -11.03
CA SER A 97 -11.15 0.40 -12.28
C SER A 97 -9.85 -0.39 -12.14
N LYS A 98 -9.80 -1.53 -12.83
CA LYS A 98 -8.62 -2.39 -12.91
C LYS A 98 -7.45 -1.69 -13.58
N GLN A 99 -7.72 -0.86 -14.59
CA GLN A 99 -6.69 -0.12 -15.32
C GLN A 99 -6.02 0.93 -14.43
N ASP A 100 -6.79 1.71 -13.67
CA ASP A 100 -6.23 2.72 -12.75
C ASP A 100 -5.43 2.06 -11.63
N PHE A 101 -5.92 0.91 -11.13
CA PHE A 101 -5.19 0.13 -10.14
C PHE A 101 -3.86 -0.36 -10.69
N ALA A 102 -3.86 -0.99 -11.87
CA ALA A 102 -2.65 -1.49 -12.52
C ALA A 102 -1.61 -0.40 -12.75
N ALA A 103 -2.03 0.82 -13.12
CA ALA A 103 -1.14 1.95 -13.35
C ALA A 103 -0.31 2.33 -12.10
N TYR A 104 -0.81 2.07 -10.88
CA TYR A 104 -0.04 2.30 -9.66
C TYR A 104 1.12 1.31 -9.49
N PHE A 105 0.96 0.09 -9.97
CA PHE A 105 1.93 -1.00 -9.82
C PHE A 105 2.89 -1.10 -11.01
N GLN A 106 2.61 -0.43 -12.12
CA GLN A 106 3.53 -0.35 -13.25
C GLN A 106 4.87 0.25 -12.81
N ASP A 107 5.96 -0.36 -13.29
CA ASP A 107 7.34 0.05 -13.04
C ASP A 107 7.72 0.12 -11.55
N ILE A 108 6.95 -0.46 -10.64
CA ILE A 108 7.35 -0.52 -9.23
C ILE A 108 8.51 -1.51 -9.09
N ASN A 109 9.55 -1.11 -8.38
CA ASN A 109 10.64 -2.00 -8.01
C ASN A 109 10.24 -2.83 -6.78
N PHE A 110 9.56 -3.95 -7.02
CA PHE A 110 9.10 -4.87 -5.98
C PHE A 110 10.24 -5.48 -5.14
N ASN A 111 11.47 -5.52 -5.65
CA ASN A 111 12.62 -6.02 -4.89
C ASN A 111 13.04 -5.07 -3.76
N LYS A 112 12.66 -3.79 -3.83
CA LYS A 112 12.95 -2.78 -2.81
C LYS A 112 11.83 -2.57 -1.80
N LEU A 113 10.59 -2.95 -2.12
CA LEU A 113 9.47 -2.80 -1.19
C LEU A 113 9.71 -3.50 0.16
N PRO A 114 10.32 -4.71 0.24
CA PRO A 114 10.62 -5.35 1.52
C PRO A 114 11.47 -4.49 2.45
N GLU A 115 12.40 -3.68 1.93
CA GLU A 115 13.25 -2.81 2.76
C GLU A 115 12.42 -1.82 3.58
N ILE A 116 11.43 -1.17 2.96
CA ILE A 116 10.51 -0.27 3.67
C ILE A 116 9.76 -1.06 4.73
N ILE A 117 9.12 -2.17 4.35
CA ILE A 117 8.22 -2.89 5.24
C ILE A 117 8.96 -3.45 6.46
N LEU A 118 10.15 -4.03 6.26
CA LEU A 118 10.98 -4.55 7.33
C LEU A 118 11.43 -3.42 8.27
N ALA A 119 11.85 -2.28 7.72
CA ALA A 119 12.21 -1.11 8.52
C ALA A 119 11.02 -0.59 9.34
N LEU A 120 9.81 -0.59 8.80
CA LEU A 120 8.61 -0.20 9.56
C LEU A 120 8.34 -1.15 10.72
N LYS A 121 8.48 -2.46 10.51
CA LYS A 121 8.20 -3.49 11.54
C LYS A 121 9.30 -3.57 12.61
N GLN A 122 10.55 -3.24 12.28
CA GLN A 122 11.70 -3.37 13.18
C GLN A 122 12.11 -2.04 13.83
N ASN A 123 12.12 -0.95 13.05
CA ASN A 123 12.70 0.34 13.43
C ASN A 123 11.64 1.44 13.62
N ASN A 124 10.35 1.08 13.55
CA ASN A 124 9.22 1.98 13.78
C ASN A 124 9.18 3.19 12.84
N GLY A 125 9.77 3.06 11.64
CA GLY A 125 9.75 4.08 10.61
C GLY A 125 10.73 3.83 9.46
N PHE A 126 10.48 4.46 8.32
CA PHE A 126 11.39 4.47 7.16
C PHE A 126 11.48 5.89 6.57
N GLU A 127 12.70 6.40 6.45
CA GLU A 127 12.95 7.71 5.86
C GLU A 127 12.92 7.62 4.32
N LEU A 128 11.81 8.03 3.72
CA LEU A 128 11.70 8.13 2.27
C LEU A 128 12.37 9.42 1.79
N ARG A 129 13.56 9.25 1.18
CA ARG A 129 14.33 10.33 0.55
C ARG A 129 13.81 10.67 -0.83
N SER A 130 13.62 9.66 -1.69
CA SER A 130 13.07 9.85 -3.03
C SER A 130 12.16 8.68 -3.42
N PRO A 131 10.89 8.94 -3.81
CA PRO A 131 10.02 7.89 -4.35
C PRO A 131 10.59 7.24 -5.62
N LEU A 132 11.42 7.95 -6.38
CA LEU A 132 12.03 7.46 -7.61
C LEU A 132 12.96 6.27 -7.38
N GLU A 133 13.47 6.08 -6.16
CA GLU A 133 14.28 4.92 -5.81
C GLU A 133 13.50 3.59 -5.93
N PHE A 134 12.16 3.68 -5.87
CA PHE A 134 11.23 2.56 -5.92
C PHE A 134 10.53 2.45 -7.28
N ILE A 135 10.89 3.29 -8.26
CA ILE A 135 10.41 3.21 -9.64
C ILE A 135 11.56 2.67 -10.51
N MET A 136 11.29 1.62 -11.28
CA MET A 136 12.17 1.13 -12.32
C MET A 136 12.35 2.22 -13.37
N GLN A 137 13.60 2.60 -13.63
CA GLN A 137 13.90 3.56 -14.69
C GLN A 137 13.96 2.82 -16.03
N PRO A 138 13.38 3.40 -17.11
CA PRO A 138 13.62 2.88 -18.44
C PRO A 138 15.12 2.92 -18.73
N GLN A 139 15.64 1.82 -19.30
CA GLN A 139 17.02 1.76 -19.79
C GLN A 139 17.23 2.68 -21.00
#